data_AF-A0A9X3BWF4-F1
#
_entry.id   AF-A0A9X3BWF4-F1
#
_cell.length_a   1.000
_cell.length_b   1.000
_cell.length_c   1.000
_cell.angle_alpha   90.00
_cell.angle_beta   90.00
_cell.angle_gamma   90.00
#
_symmetry.space_group_name_H-M   'P 1'
#
loop_
_entity.id
_entity.type
_entity.pdbx_description
1 polymer ?
#
loop_
_entity_poly.entity_id
_entity_poly.type
_entity_poly.pdbx_seq_one_letter_code
_entity_poly.pdbx_strand_id
1 'polypeptide(L)'
;MTIGLTPEQQHLTDAVAQFAARHAPVSHTRELLDQLAGGELPPWWNELVANGFHAVHLPESCGGQGGTPADTACVVEAAAGAALPGPLLPTVAAGAVAL
;
A
#
# COMPACT_ATOMS: atom_id res chain seq x y z
N MET A 1 26.22 -1.05 4.97
CA MET A 1 25.71 0.33 4.96
C MET A 1 24.21 0.25 5.15
N THR A 2 23.66 0.96 6.13
CA THR A 2 22.22 1.13 6.27
C THR A 2 21.81 2.31 5.39
N ILE A 3 20.82 2.11 4.51
CA ILE A 3 20.13 3.22 3.87
C ILE A 3 19.12 3.71 4.91
N GLY A 4 19.32 4.92 5.43
CA GLY A 4 18.42 5.51 6.42
C GLY A 4 17.20 6.10 5.75
N LEU A 5 16.01 5.86 6.32
CA LEU A 5 14.78 6.55 5.94
C LEU A 5 14.77 7.97 6.51
N THR A 6 14.11 8.90 5.82
CA THR A 6 13.76 10.18 6.43
C THR A 6 12.71 9.99 7.53
N PRO A 7 12.54 10.95 8.45
CA PRO A 7 11.46 10.90 9.44
C PRO A 7 10.06 10.74 8.81
N GLU A 8 9.81 11.41 7.69
CA GLU A 8 8.55 11.32 6.95
C GLU A 8 8.34 9.91 6.37
N GLN A 9 9.38 9.31 5.80
CA GLN A 9 9.36 7.93 5.30
C GLN A 9 9.16 6.91 6.42
N GLN A 10 9.73 7.16 7.59
CA GLN A 10 9.51 6.33 8.76
C GLN A 10 8.06 6.40 9.22
N HIS A 11 7.49 7.60 9.34
CA HIS A 11 6.08 7.78 9.71
C HIS A 11 5.13 7.13 8.69
N LEU A 12 5.44 7.25 7.39
CA LEU A 12 4.68 6.60 6.32
C LEU A 12 4.74 5.07 6.44
N THR A 13 5.95 4.51 6.61
CA THR A 13 6.16 3.08 6.85
C THR A 13 5.35 2.59 8.04
N ASP A 14 5.42 3.30 9.16
CA ASP A 14 4.73 2.93 10.41
C ASP A 14 3.20 2.97 10.24
N ALA A 15 2.67 3.99 9.55
CA ALA A 15 1.24 4.11 9.27
C ALA A 15 0.73 2.94 8.42
N VAL A 16 1.47 2.58 7.36
CA VAL A 16 1.10 1.47 6.49
C VAL A 16 1.26 0.12 7.20
N ALA A 17 2.30 -0.06 8.01
CA ALA A 17 2.50 -1.27 8.79
C ALA A 17 1.36 -1.48 9.80
N GLN A 18 0.92 -0.42 10.48
CA GLN A 18 -0.23 -0.48 11.38
C GLN A 18 -1.54 -0.79 10.64
N PHE A 19 -1.76 -0.19 9.48
CA PHE A 19 -2.89 -0.52 8.62
C PHE A 19 -2.86 -2.00 8.23
N ALA A 20 -1.71 -2.47 7.70
CA ALA A 20 -1.57 -3.82 7.22
C ALA A 20 -1.72 -4.85 8.33
N ALA A 21 -1.19 -4.59 9.54
CA ALA A 21 -1.36 -5.47 10.69
C ALA A 21 -2.84 -5.66 11.09
N ARG A 22 -3.70 -4.65 10.90
CA ARG A 22 -5.14 -4.77 11.16
C ARG A 22 -5.88 -5.60 10.11
N HIS A 23 -5.39 -5.61 8.87
CA HIS A 23 -6.13 -6.08 7.70
C HIS A 23 -5.51 -7.31 7.00
N ALA A 24 -4.31 -7.72 7.40
CA ALA A 24 -3.61 -8.90 6.88
C ALA A 24 -3.49 -10.09 7.86
N PRO A 25 -4.41 -10.35 8.82
CA PRO A 25 -4.32 -11.58 9.58
C PRO A 25 -4.47 -12.78 8.64
N VAL A 26 -3.54 -13.74 8.73
CA VAL A 26 -3.48 -14.90 7.81
C VAL A 26 -4.79 -15.69 7.75
N SER A 27 -5.54 -15.76 8.86
CA SER A 27 -6.86 -16.39 8.89
C SER A 27 -7.84 -15.73 7.93
N HIS A 28 -7.89 -14.39 7.91
CA HIS A 28 -8.77 -13.64 7.03
C HIS A 28 -8.40 -13.80 5.56
N THR A 29 -7.10 -13.76 5.24
CA THR A 29 -6.62 -14.03 3.88
C THR A 29 -7.02 -15.42 3.40
N ARG A 30 -6.99 -16.43 4.27
CA ARG A 30 -7.43 -17.80 3.93
C ARG A 30 -8.93 -17.89 3.73
N GLU A 31 -9.71 -17.23 4.58
CA GLU A 31 -11.18 -17.18 4.47
C GLU A 31 -11.63 -16.53 3.15
N LEU A 32 -10.91 -15.52 2.68
CA LEU A 32 -11.23 -14.77 1.46
C LEU A 32 -10.43 -15.22 0.22
N LEU A 33 -9.69 -16.33 0.29
CA LEU A 33 -8.70 -16.70 -0.73
C LEU A 33 -9.29 -16.75 -2.14
N ASP A 34 -10.42 -17.43 -2.32
CA ASP A 34 -11.05 -17.59 -3.63
C ASP A 34 -11.57 -16.26 -4.20
N GLN A 35 -12.12 -15.38 -3.35
CA GLN A 35 -12.58 -14.05 -3.75
C GLN A 35 -11.41 -13.17 -4.20
N LEU A 36 -10.33 -13.16 -3.40
CA LEU A 36 -9.10 -12.44 -3.72
C LEU A 36 -8.46 -12.97 -5.00
N ALA A 37 -8.43 -14.28 -5.19
CA ALA A 37 -7.93 -14.92 -6.42
C ALA A 37 -8.82 -14.62 -7.64
N GLY A 38 -10.13 -14.44 -7.42
CA GLY A 38 -11.09 -13.97 -8.42
C GLY A 38 -10.96 -12.49 -8.77
N GLY A 39 -10.10 -11.74 -8.08
CA GLY A 39 -9.90 -10.31 -8.29
C GLY A 39 -10.92 -9.42 -7.58
N GLU A 40 -11.69 -9.95 -6.63
CA GLU A 40 -12.56 -9.14 -5.80
C GLU A 40 -11.74 -8.24 -4.87
N LEU A 41 -12.22 -7.01 -4.69
CA LEU A 41 -11.56 -6.05 -3.82
C LEU A 41 -11.73 -6.47 -2.36
N PRO A 42 -10.66 -6.46 -1.55
CA PRO A 42 -10.78 -6.75 -0.14
C PRO A 42 -11.65 -5.70 0.57
N PRO A 43 -12.36 -6.05 1.67
CA PRO A 43 -13.28 -5.15 2.36
C PRO A 43 -12.66 -3.83 2.83
N TRP A 44 -11.36 -3.82 3.10
CA TRP A 44 -10.60 -2.67 3.58
C TRP A 44 -10.07 -1.76 2.46
N TRP A 45 -10.26 -2.11 1.18
CA TRP A 45 -9.67 -1.38 0.05
C TRP A 45 -10.04 0.10 0.04
N ASN A 46 -11.31 0.42 0.31
CA ASN A 46 -11.77 1.81 0.36
C ASN A 46 -11.09 2.61 1.49
N GLU A 47 -10.77 1.97 2.61
CA GLU A 47 -10.01 2.59 3.70
C GLU A 47 -8.55 2.86 3.27
N LEU A 48 -7.91 1.90 2.58
CA LEU A 48 -6.57 2.11 2.03
C LEU A 48 -6.53 3.29 1.04
N VAL A 49 -7.53 3.37 0.16
CA VAL A 49 -7.66 4.46 -0.81
C VAL A 49 -7.88 5.80 -0.12
N ALA A 50 -8.74 5.85 0.91
CA ALA A 50 -8.98 7.05 1.69
C ALA A 50 -7.74 7.57 2.44
N ASN A 51 -6.83 6.67 2.84
CA ASN A 51 -5.53 7.04 3.42
C ASN A 51 -4.50 7.50 2.37
N GLY A 52 -4.80 7.35 1.06
CA GLY A 52 -3.92 7.80 -0.02
C GLY A 52 -2.67 6.94 -0.24
N PHE A 53 -2.54 5.79 0.42
CA PHE A 53 -1.32 4.96 0.33
C PHE A 53 -1.03 4.47 -1.10
N HIS A 54 -2.05 4.16 -1.88
CA HIS A 54 -1.94 3.73 -3.28
C HIS A 54 -1.43 4.82 -4.25
N ALA A 55 -1.45 6.08 -3.84
CA ALA A 55 -1.21 7.24 -4.71
C ALA A 55 -0.11 8.16 -4.16
N VAL A 56 0.76 7.66 -3.28
CA VAL A 56 1.78 8.49 -2.61
C VAL A 56 2.72 9.18 -3.60
N HIS A 57 3.11 8.50 -4.69
CA HIS A 57 3.96 9.05 -5.76
C HIS A 57 3.23 9.86 -6.82
N LEU A 58 1.90 9.79 -6.84
CA LEU A 58 1.15 10.46 -7.90
C LEU A 58 1.13 11.98 -7.68
N PRO A 59 1.12 12.79 -8.74
CA PRO A 59 0.94 14.23 -8.62
C PRO A 59 -0.39 14.58 -7.92
N GLU A 60 -0.41 15.71 -7.23
CA GLU A 60 -1.61 16.24 -6.55
C GLU A 60 -2.76 16.50 -7.54
N SER A 61 -2.46 16.82 -8.80
CA SER A 61 -3.46 16.99 -9.87
C SER A 61 -4.23 15.70 -10.19
N CYS A 62 -3.69 14.55 -9.80
CA CYS A 62 -4.35 13.24 -9.90
C CYS A 62 -4.92 12.76 -8.55
N GLY A 63 -4.93 13.62 -7.52
CA GLY A 63 -5.32 13.27 -6.16
C GLY A 63 -4.25 12.51 -5.38
N GLY A 64 -2.99 12.52 -5.85
CA GLY A 64 -1.85 11.94 -5.15
C GLY A 64 -1.18 12.88 -4.15
N GLN A 65 -0.02 12.47 -3.63
CA GLN A 65 0.72 13.20 -2.59
C GLN A 65 2.03 13.81 -3.07
N GLY A 66 2.37 13.68 -4.37
CA GLY A 66 3.58 14.26 -4.97
C GLY A 66 4.89 13.64 -4.47
N GLY A 67 4.82 12.48 -3.83
CA GLY A 67 5.98 11.76 -3.29
C GLY A 67 6.86 11.15 -4.38
N THR A 68 7.93 10.52 -3.93
CA THR A 68 8.96 9.91 -4.77
C THR A 68 8.74 8.40 -4.91
N PRO A 69 9.46 7.75 -5.84
CA PRO A 69 9.53 6.29 -5.88
C PRO A 69 10.04 5.65 -4.57
N ALA A 70 10.87 6.36 -3.79
CA ALA A 70 11.34 5.87 -2.50
C ALA A 70 10.22 5.86 -1.45
N ASP A 71 9.34 6.86 -1.46
CA ASP A 71 8.16 6.89 -0.57
C ASP A 71 7.18 5.77 -0.92
N THR A 72 7.03 5.48 -2.22
CA THR A 72 6.28 4.31 -2.70
C THR A 72 6.90 2.99 -2.24
N ALA A 73 8.23 2.88 -2.28
CA ALA A 73 8.93 1.69 -1.80
C ALA A 73 8.65 1.47 -0.30
N CYS A 74 8.62 2.53 0.51
CA CYS A 74 8.25 2.46 1.93
C CYS A 74 6.83 1.89 2.13
N VAL A 75 5.85 2.36 1.35
CA VAL A 75 4.46 1.85 1.41
C VAL A 75 4.41 0.37 1.02
N VAL A 76 5.03 0.00 -0.11
CA VAL A 76 4.98 -1.36 -0.63
C VAL A 76 5.72 -2.33 0.30
N GLU A 77 6.88 -1.94 0.84
CA GLU A 77 7.65 -2.75 1.78
C GLU A 77 6.87 -3.00 3.07
N ALA A 78 6.29 -1.95 3.67
CA ALA A 78 5.50 -2.09 4.88
C ALA A 78 4.28 -3.01 4.69
N ALA A 79 3.55 -2.85 3.58
CA ALA A 79 2.42 -3.72 3.24
C ALA A 79 2.85 -5.17 2.96
N ALA A 80 3.98 -5.35 2.28
CA ALA A 80 4.54 -6.67 1.97
C ALA A 80 5.04 -7.38 3.23
N GLY A 81 5.62 -6.67 4.19
CA GLY A 81 6.07 -7.21 5.47
C GLY A 81 4.96 -7.88 6.28
N ALA A 82 3.72 -7.41 6.12
CA ALA A 82 2.53 -8.01 6.71
C ALA A 82 1.79 -8.98 5.77
N ALA A 83 2.29 -9.20 4.55
CA ALA A 83 1.63 -9.98 3.50
C ALA A 83 0.18 -9.51 3.21
N LEU A 84 -0.04 -8.19 3.16
CA LEU A 84 -1.34 -7.59 2.87
C LEU A 84 -1.82 -8.05 1.46
N PRO A 85 -2.93 -8.80 1.36
CA PRO A 85 -3.43 -9.26 0.06
C PRO A 85 -4.03 -8.10 -0.75
N GLY A 86 -4.35 -8.33 -2.01
CA GLY A 86 -5.11 -7.36 -2.82
C GLY A 86 -4.26 -6.46 -3.73
N PRO A 87 -4.87 -5.40 -4.30
CA PRO A 87 -4.36 -4.81 -5.53
C PRO A 87 -3.42 -3.60 -5.32
N LEU A 88 -2.84 -3.43 -4.13
CA LEU A 88 -1.99 -2.26 -3.84
C LEU A 88 -0.82 -2.15 -4.84
N LEU A 89 -0.02 -3.20 -4.98
CA LEU A 89 1.14 -3.20 -5.87
C LEU A 89 0.78 -2.95 -7.34
N PRO A 90 -0.17 -3.68 -7.96
CA PRO A 90 -0.56 -3.40 -9.36
C PRO A 90 -1.17 -2.00 -9.53
N THR A 91 -1.92 -1.48 -8.55
CA THR A 91 -2.48 -0.11 -8.60
C THR A 91 -1.37 0.94 -8.61
N VAL A 92 -0.41 0.83 -7.69
CA VAL A 92 0.76 1.71 -7.59
C VAL A 92 1.59 1.65 -8.88
N ALA A 93 1.88 0.44 -9.37
CA ALA A 93 2.66 0.23 -10.58
C ALA A 93 1.97 0.81 -11.82
N ALA A 94 0.66 0.60 -11.97
CA ALA A 94 -0.11 1.19 -13.06
C ALA A 94 -0.05 2.73 -13.01
N GLY A 95 -0.21 3.32 -11.81
CA GLY A 95 -0.09 4.76 -11.61
C GLY A 95 1.30 5.31 -11.96
N ALA A 96 2.37 4.58 -11.62
CA ALA A 96 3.74 4.97 -11.90
C ALA A 96 4.15 4.88 -13.39
N VAL A 97 3.45 4.05 -14.17
CA VAL A 97 3.73 3.87 -15.61
C VAL A 97 2.86 4.79 -16.46
N ALA A 98 1.65 5.10 -16.00
CA ALA A 98 0.71 5.93 -16.74
C ALA A 98 1.00 7.44 -16.66
N LEU A 99 1.82 7.88 -15.69
CA LEU A 99 2.12 9.28 -15.38
C LEU A 99 3.64 9.46 -15.24
#